data_AF-A0A6L8Q5U9-F1
#
_entry.id   AF-A0A6L8Q5U9-F1
#
_cell.length_a   1.000
_cell.length_b   1.000
_cell.length_c   1.000
_cell.angle_alpha   90.00
_cell.angle_beta   90.00
_cell.angle_gamma   90.00
#
_symmetry.space_group_name_H-M   'P 1'
#
loop_
_entity.id
_entity.type
_entity.pdbx_description
1 polymer ?
#
loop_
_entity_poly.entity_id
_entity_poly.type
_entity_poly.pdbx_seq_one_letter_code
_entity_poly.pdbx_strand_id
1 'polypeptide(L)'
;MRKHIRTSLTLLIVALAAASFMLVLPGCAGGSNDSPGKPDAVGNRSADGASEATQGDVVSTAMVAYANGDQVLFVDQETQTPYIPTEIDDATIIVDGQQTDEEALVAGNIVQVTGNGIMLESYPGQYPGITKVEVIETGSPADAEQYADIVDTVFAAPDQSQVPVGSLSYKTDQADTSVVLNPYEFDWQWQTEDGQTSTSQVDGSAADGNGTLNETIVDARIPNAIDAFIAFSVNPTSLEIERQPLVKGETTKIDPQSDGEDVPCTLGDDGTAALRIEPNYLYEVKATFPQGEAEYAFYTIS
;
A
#
# COMPACT_ATOMS: atom_id res chain seq x y z
N MET A 1 2.80 34.27 -8.08
CA MET A 1 2.29 33.62 -6.84
C MET A 1 1.37 32.49 -7.27
N ARG A 2 1.94 31.31 -7.57
CA ARG A 2 1.18 30.07 -7.78
C ARG A 2 1.33 29.28 -6.49
N LYS A 3 0.22 29.03 -5.80
CA LYS A 3 0.17 28.07 -4.68
C LYS A 3 0.34 26.69 -5.31
N HIS A 4 1.45 26.02 -5.03
CA HIS A 4 1.58 24.60 -5.30
C HIS A 4 0.73 23.86 -4.27
N ILE A 5 -0.22 23.08 -4.77
CA ILE A 5 -1.07 22.18 -4.00
C ILE A 5 -0.18 20.95 -3.71
N ARG A 6 -0.04 20.61 -2.43
CA ARG A 6 0.69 19.44 -1.95
C ARG A 6 -0.19 18.21 -2.19
N THR A 7 0.33 17.24 -2.93
CA THR A 7 -0.25 15.90 -3.09
C THR A 7 0.74 14.93 -2.43
N SER A 8 0.46 14.52 -1.19
CA SER A 8 1.14 13.38 -0.56
C SER A 8 0.56 12.11 -1.17
N LEU A 9 1.40 11.26 -1.75
CA LEU A 9 1.00 10.00 -2.37
C LEU A 9 1.39 8.86 -1.41
N THR A 10 0.55 8.61 -0.41
CA THR A 10 0.73 7.50 0.52
C THR A 10 0.42 6.19 -0.22
N LEU A 11 1.44 5.37 -0.47
CA LEU A 11 1.28 4.07 -1.13
C LEU A 11 0.91 3.01 -0.08
N LEU A 12 -0.33 2.51 -0.11
CA LEU A 12 -0.78 1.40 0.72
C LEU A 12 -0.27 0.06 0.14
N ILE A 13 0.77 -0.52 0.74
CA ILE A 13 1.24 -1.87 0.38
C ILE A 13 0.31 -2.90 1.05
N VAL A 14 -0.61 -3.49 0.28
CA VAL A 14 -1.43 -4.62 0.73
C VAL A 14 -0.59 -5.90 0.72
N ALA A 15 -0.23 -6.39 1.92
CA ALA A 15 0.48 -7.65 2.09
C ALA A 15 -0.43 -8.86 1.78
N LEU A 16 -0.22 -9.51 0.64
CA LEU A 16 -0.90 -10.75 0.27
C LEU A 16 -0.27 -11.93 1.03
N ALA A 17 -0.88 -12.37 2.13
CA ALA A 17 -0.42 -13.54 2.89
C ALA A 17 -0.72 -14.85 2.14
N ALA A 18 0.28 -15.41 1.46
CA ALA A 18 0.21 -16.74 0.87
C ALA A 18 0.35 -17.82 1.97
N ALA A 19 -0.75 -18.51 2.27
CA ALA A 19 -0.78 -19.67 3.16
C ALA A 19 0.01 -20.84 2.57
N SER A 20 1.16 -21.18 3.18
CA SER A 20 1.94 -22.36 2.82
C SER A 20 1.35 -23.64 3.42
N PHE A 21 0.96 -24.55 2.54
CA PHE A 21 0.47 -25.90 2.84
C PHE A 21 1.58 -26.75 3.51
N MET A 22 1.37 -27.17 4.76
CA MET A 22 2.26 -28.09 5.47
C MET A 22 1.99 -29.54 5.02
N LEU A 23 2.93 -30.13 4.26
CA LEU A 23 2.95 -31.55 3.94
C LEU A 23 3.49 -32.34 5.15
N VAL A 24 2.60 -33.06 5.83
CA VAL A 24 2.95 -34.04 6.87
C VAL A 24 3.36 -35.35 6.19
N LEU A 25 4.59 -35.82 6.41
CA LEU A 25 4.98 -37.20 6.17
C LEU A 25 5.48 -37.85 7.47
N PRO A 26 5.02 -39.06 7.82
CA PRO A 26 5.39 -39.75 9.05
C PRO A 26 6.76 -40.44 8.94
N GLY A 27 7.58 -40.32 9.99
CA GLY A 27 8.84 -41.05 10.13
C GLY A 27 8.67 -42.45 10.74
N CYS A 28 9.68 -43.31 10.54
CA CYS A 28 10.29 -44.15 11.57
C CYS A 28 11.45 -45.03 11.04
N ALA A 29 12.42 -45.29 11.94
CA ALA A 29 13.53 -46.26 11.95
C ALA A 29 14.79 -45.90 11.13
N GLY A 30 16.02 -45.88 11.65
CA GLY A 30 16.60 -46.43 12.88
C GLY A 30 17.77 -47.36 12.50
N GLY A 31 19.03 -46.98 12.77
CA GLY A 31 20.19 -47.84 12.50
C GLY A 31 21.55 -47.16 12.74
N SER A 32 22.16 -47.48 13.88
CA SER A 32 23.47 -47.04 14.36
C SER A 32 24.63 -47.77 13.67
N ASN A 33 25.79 -47.11 13.48
CA ASN A 33 27.11 -47.73 13.71
C ASN A 33 28.27 -46.71 13.77
N ASP A 34 29.27 -47.11 14.56
CA ASP A 34 30.36 -46.38 15.22
C ASP A 34 31.60 -46.04 14.37
N SER A 35 32.13 -44.80 14.54
CA SER A 35 33.54 -44.35 14.82
C SER A 35 34.77 -44.82 13.97
N PRO A 36 35.97 -44.18 14.04
CA PRO A 36 36.36 -42.84 14.56
C PRO A 36 37.37 -42.04 13.68
N GLY A 37 37.53 -40.74 13.96
CA GLY A 37 38.66 -39.93 13.49
C GLY A 37 38.65 -38.49 14.01
N LYS A 38 39.10 -38.27 15.26
CA LYS A 38 39.35 -36.96 15.88
C LYS A 38 40.82 -36.55 15.66
N PRO A 39 41.15 -35.25 15.57
CA PRO A 39 41.63 -34.49 16.75
C PRO A 39 41.03 -33.08 16.82
N ASP A 40 40.32 -32.73 17.89
CA ASP A 40 40.72 -31.89 19.05
C ASP A 40 40.52 -30.38 18.85
N ALA A 41 39.37 -29.94 19.36
CA ALA A 41 39.09 -28.75 20.18
C ALA A 41 39.70 -27.40 19.77
N VAL A 42 38.83 -26.49 19.30
CA VAL A 42 38.87 -25.07 19.69
C VAL A 42 37.45 -24.60 20.02
N GLY A 43 37.22 -24.37 21.32
CA GLY A 43 36.54 -23.19 21.86
C GLY A 43 35.14 -22.84 21.37
N ASN A 44 34.17 -23.14 22.23
CA ASN A 44 32.91 -22.41 22.35
C ASN A 44 33.15 -20.89 22.35
N ARG A 45 32.61 -20.20 21.34
CA ARG A 45 32.25 -18.76 21.38
C ARG A 45 30.82 -18.73 20.84
N SER A 46 29.82 -18.83 21.72
CA SER A 46 29.07 -17.65 22.18
C SER A 46 29.09 -16.54 21.13
N ALA A 47 28.02 -16.47 20.35
CA ALA A 47 27.65 -15.28 19.59
C ALA A 47 27.19 -14.21 20.60
N ASP A 48 28.15 -13.58 21.27
CA ASP A 48 27.93 -12.32 21.96
C ASP A 48 28.24 -11.20 20.96
N GLY A 49 27.23 -10.39 20.63
CA GLY A 49 27.44 -9.14 19.91
C GLY A 49 26.37 -8.71 18.92
N ALA A 50 25.09 -9.05 19.10
CA ALA A 50 24.04 -8.17 18.59
C ALA A 50 23.88 -7.06 19.64
N SER A 51 24.57 -5.94 19.46
CA SER A 51 24.26 -4.73 20.20
C SER A 51 22.88 -4.27 19.76
N GLU A 52 21.85 -4.49 20.60
CA GLU A 52 20.60 -3.74 20.48
C GLU A 52 20.96 -2.26 20.59
N ALA A 53 20.88 -1.52 19.49
CA ALA A 53 21.04 -0.08 19.50
C ALA A 53 19.99 0.50 20.44
N THR A 54 20.41 1.34 21.38
CA THR A 54 19.48 2.06 22.24
C THR A 54 18.90 3.23 21.45
N GLN A 55 17.66 3.63 21.73
CA GLN A 55 17.06 4.80 21.09
C GLN A 55 17.99 6.02 21.18
N GLY A 56 18.46 6.50 20.03
CA GLY A 56 19.41 7.62 19.95
C GLY A 56 20.83 7.24 19.52
N ASP A 57 21.12 5.96 19.29
CA ASP A 57 22.37 5.51 18.70
C ASP A 57 22.38 5.70 17.18
N VAL A 58 23.56 5.93 16.62
CA VAL A 58 23.78 5.85 15.18
C VAL A 58 23.72 4.39 14.77
N VAL A 59 22.81 4.08 13.86
CA VAL A 59 22.52 2.69 13.44
C VAL A 59 23.01 2.38 12.04
N SER A 60 23.22 3.40 11.20
CA SER A 60 23.63 3.22 9.81
C SER A 60 24.29 4.50 9.28
N THR A 61 25.27 4.31 8.39
CA THR A 61 25.69 5.33 7.42
C THR A 61 25.14 4.89 6.08
N ALA A 62 24.32 5.71 5.43
CA ALA A 62 23.60 5.33 4.22
C ALA A 62 23.70 6.39 3.13
N MET A 63 23.55 5.98 1.87
CA MET A 63 23.32 6.90 0.76
C MET A 63 21.81 7.11 0.59
N VAL A 64 21.40 8.34 0.33
CA VAL A 64 20.07 8.66 -0.18
C VAL A 64 20.01 8.19 -1.65
N ALA A 65 19.39 7.04 -1.90
CA ALA A 65 19.23 6.51 -3.25
C ALA A 65 18.05 7.17 -3.98
N TYR A 66 17.00 7.51 -3.23
CA TYR A 66 15.82 8.21 -3.72
C TYR A 66 15.25 9.11 -2.63
N ALA A 67 14.73 10.28 -3.00
CA ALA A 67 14.01 11.18 -2.13
C ALA A 67 12.99 11.99 -2.95
N ASN A 68 11.71 11.91 -2.57
CA ASN A 68 10.63 12.71 -3.12
C ASN A 68 9.53 12.87 -2.06
N GLY A 69 9.59 13.96 -1.28
CA GLY A 69 8.74 14.13 -0.10
C GLY A 69 9.05 13.07 0.96
N ASP A 70 8.01 12.40 1.45
CA ASP A 70 8.07 11.30 2.43
C ASP A 70 8.60 9.98 1.83
N GLN A 71 8.64 9.87 0.50
CA GLN A 71 9.19 8.70 -0.18
C GLN A 71 10.71 8.78 -0.25
N VAL A 72 11.36 8.11 0.70
CA VAL A 72 12.82 8.05 0.79
C VAL A 72 13.29 6.60 0.75
N LEU A 73 14.40 6.36 0.04
CA LEU A 73 15.10 5.09 0.06
C LEU A 73 16.56 5.31 0.44
N PHE A 74 16.96 4.65 1.51
CA PHE A 74 18.35 4.61 1.94
C PHE A 74 19.00 3.30 1.51
N VAL A 75 20.26 3.37 1.12
CA VAL A 75 21.11 2.20 0.92
C VAL A 75 22.25 2.26 1.93
N ASP A 76 22.25 1.32 2.86
CA ASP A 76 23.28 1.21 3.89
C ASP A 76 24.66 1.00 3.23
N GLN A 77 25.63 1.83 3.60
CA GLN A 77 26.95 1.83 2.95
C GLN A 77 27.79 0.59 3.30
N GLU A 78 27.55 -0.04 4.46
CA GLU A 78 28.33 -1.21 4.89
C GLU A 78 27.78 -2.51 4.28
N THR A 79 26.46 -2.67 4.31
CA THR A 79 25.77 -3.89 3.90
C THR A 79 25.26 -3.84 2.47
N GLN A 80 25.21 -2.64 1.86
CA GLN A 80 24.62 -2.40 0.54
C GLN A 80 23.14 -2.83 0.45
N THR A 81 22.44 -2.84 1.59
CA THR A 81 21.03 -3.23 1.66
C THR A 81 20.12 -2.00 1.63
N PRO A 82 19.05 -2.01 0.80
CA PRO A 82 18.09 -0.93 0.75
C PRO A 82 17.08 -1.02 1.90
N TYR A 83 16.71 0.14 2.46
CA TYR A 83 15.65 0.24 3.45
C TYR A 83 14.88 1.57 3.37
N ILE A 84 13.61 1.53 3.79
CA ILE A 84 12.68 2.67 3.79
C ILE A 84 12.51 3.15 5.24
N PRO A 85 12.84 4.42 5.55
CA PRO A 85 12.54 5.02 6.84
C PRO A 85 11.05 5.41 6.90
N THR A 86 10.21 4.61 7.56
CA THR A 86 8.74 4.77 7.47
C THR A 86 8.19 5.94 8.30
N GLU A 87 8.97 6.48 9.22
CA GLU A 87 8.60 7.63 10.10
C GLU A 87 9.59 8.80 9.86
N ILE A 88 9.92 9.06 8.59
CA ILE A 88 10.93 10.08 8.22
C ILE A 88 10.45 11.51 8.45
N ASP A 89 9.14 11.76 8.33
CA ASP A 89 8.45 13.02 8.56
C ASP A 89 8.46 13.44 10.05
N ASP A 90 8.46 12.46 10.95
CA ASP A 90 8.63 12.66 12.40
C ASP A 90 10.11 12.77 12.83
N ALA A 91 11.06 12.43 11.95
CA ALA A 91 12.49 12.45 12.26
C ALA A 91 13.08 13.87 12.21
N THR A 92 14.11 14.12 13.03
CA THR A 92 14.89 15.35 12.91
C THR A 92 15.83 15.27 11.72
N ILE A 93 15.63 16.11 10.70
CA ILE A 93 16.50 16.19 9.52
C ILE A 93 17.50 17.33 9.68
N ILE A 94 18.79 17.04 9.45
CA ILE A 94 19.88 18.01 9.50
C ILE A 94 20.63 18.01 8.16
N VAL A 95 20.66 19.16 7.51
CA VAL A 95 21.43 19.40 6.27
C VAL A 95 22.29 20.63 6.48
N ASP A 96 23.58 20.56 6.14
CA ASP A 96 24.56 21.64 6.35
C ASP A 96 24.60 22.18 7.81
N GLY A 97 24.34 21.30 8.79
CA GLY A 97 24.28 21.64 10.21
C GLY A 97 23.04 22.43 10.65
N GLN A 98 22.05 22.59 9.77
CA GLN A 98 20.77 23.24 10.08
C GLN A 98 19.65 22.20 10.08
N GLN A 99 18.75 22.31 11.07
CA GLN A 99 17.54 21.51 11.10
C GLN A 99 16.59 21.97 9.99
N THR A 100 16.07 21.02 9.24
CA THR A 100 15.17 21.20 8.09
C THR A 100 14.17 20.04 8.03
N ASP A 101 13.40 19.94 6.95
CA ASP A 101 12.50 18.85 6.60
C ASP A 101 13.11 17.86 5.60
N GLU A 102 12.44 16.72 5.43
CA GLU A 102 12.82 15.62 4.55
C GLU A 102 12.87 16.02 3.07
N GLU A 103 12.11 17.05 2.64
CA GLU A 103 12.18 17.59 1.27
C GLU A 103 13.58 18.14 0.93
N ALA A 104 14.44 18.41 1.93
CA ALA A 104 15.82 18.86 1.74
C ALA A 104 16.81 17.71 1.45
N LEU A 105 16.39 16.45 1.59
CA LEU A 105 17.23 15.30 1.23
C LEU A 105 17.35 15.21 -0.30
N VAL A 106 18.57 14.99 -0.77
CA VAL A 106 18.88 14.89 -2.20
C VAL A 106 19.54 13.55 -2.47
N ALA A 107 19.12 12.88 -3.55
CA ALA A 107 19.76 11.65 -4.01
C ALA A 107 21.27 11.85 -4.18
N GLY A 108 22.06 10.88 -3.69
CA GLY A 108 23.52 10.91 -3.67
C GLY A 108 24.13 11.40 -2.36
N ASN A 109 23.38 12.13 -1.52
CA ASN A 109 23.88 12.51 -0.19
C ASN A 109 24.21 11.27 0.65
N ILE A 110 25.27 11.36 1.46
CA ILE A 110 25.54 10.38 2.51
C ILE A 110 25.01 10.92 3.83
N VAL A 111 24.22 10.10 4.49
CA VAL A 111 23.56 10.42 5.75
C VAL A 111 23.99 9.50 6.86
N GLN A 112 24.01 10.04 8.07
CA GLN A 112 24.08 9.28 9.30
C GLN A 112 22.68 9.14 9.89
N VAL A 113 22.24 7.89 10.08
CA VAL A 113 20.89 7.57 10.55
C VAL A 113 20.94 7.13 12.00
N THR A 114 20.06 7.71 12.82
CA THR A 114 19.97 7.48 14.27
C THR A 114 18.60 6.92 14.64
N GLY A 115 18.55 5.93 15.53
CA GLY A 115 17.30 5.38 16.05
C GLY A 115 17.47 4.12 16.90
N ASN A 116 16.50 3.21 16.89
CA ASN A 116 16.52 1.97 17.69
C ASN A 116 17.16 0.76 16.98
N GLY A 117 17.50 0.88 15.69
CA GLY A 117 18.16 -0.17 14.90
C GLY A 117 17.29 -1.38 14.56
N ILE A 118 15.99 -1.35 14.86
CA ILE A 118 15.06 -2.45 14.62
C ILE A 118 14.45 -2.30 13.22
N MET A 119 14.92 -3.14 12.28
CA MET A 119 14.38 -3.27 10.93
C MET A 119 13.29 -4.35 10.87
N LEU A 120 12.21 -4.09 10.12
CA LEU A 120 11.21 -5.11 9.82
C LEU A 120 11.72 -6.06 8.72
N GLU A 121 11.30 -7.33 8.80
CA GLU A 121 11.70 -8.39 7.87
C GLU A 121 10.96 -8.27 6.51
N SER A 122 11.35 -7.29 5.71
CA SER A 122 10.84 -7.04 4.35
C SER A 122 11.98 -6.73 3.37
N TYR A 123 11.67 -6.71 2.08
CA TYR A 123 12.59 -6.17 1.07
C TYR A 123 11.87 -5.14 0.19
N PRO A 124 12.30 -3.86 0.20
CA PRO A 124 13.31 -3.27 1.09
C PRO A 124 12.98 -3.44 2.57
N GLY A 125 13.99 -3.40 3.44
CA GLY A 125 13.74 -3.38 4.89
C GLY A 125 12.94 -2.14 5.25
N GLN A 126 12.05 -2.22 6.24
CA GLN A 126 11.35 -1.04 6.75
C GLN A 126 11.89 -0.64 8.12
N TYR A 127 12.09 0.66 8.30
CA TYR A 127 12.68 1.23 9.51
C TYR A 127 11.77 2.26 10.19
N PRO A 128 10.86 1.80 11.07
CA PRO A 128 9.99 2.71 11.82
C PRO A 128 10.70 3.39 12.99
N GLY A 129 11.83 2.85 13.45
CA GLY A 129 12.53 3.35 14.64
C GLY A 129 13.43 4.56 14.42
N ILE A 130 13.32 5.23 13.28
CA ILE A 130 14.17 6.37 12.92
C ILE A 130 13.83 7.59 13.78
N THR A 131 14.85 8.37 14.15
CA THR A 131 14.67 9.58 15.00
C THR A 131 15.45 10.79 14.51
N LYS A 132 16.58 10.58 13.83
CA LYS A 132 17.39 11.65 13.25
C LYS A 132 18.11 11.17 11.99
N VAL A 133 18.17 12.05 10.99
CA VAL A 133 18.98 11.90 9.78
C VAL A 133 19.84 13.14 9.63
N GLU A 134 21.16 12.95 9.49
CA GLU A 134 22.11 14.05 9.32
C GLU A 134 22.93 13.83 8.05
N VAL A 135 22.89 14.78 7.11
CA VAL A 135 23.75 14.75 5.92
C VAL A 135 25.18 15.05 6.36
N ILE A 136 26.04 14.04 6.22
CA ILE A 136 27.46 14.13 6.58
C ILE A 136 28.36 14.36 5.36
N GLU A 137 27.87 14.03 4.16
CA GLU A 137 28.54 14.31 2.90
C GLU A 137 27.51 14.66 1.82
N THR A 138 27.67 15.83 1.20
CA THR A 138 26.83 16.26 0.08
C THR A 138 27.31 15.57 -1.20
N GLY A 139 26.43 14.77 -1.79
CA GLY A 139 26.69 14.10 -3.06
C GLY A 139 25.96 14.79 -4.22
N SER A 140 25.90 14.07 -5.34
CA SER A 140 25.13 14.45 -6.51
C SER A 140 24.19 13.31 -6.92
N PRO A 141 23.08 13.60 -7.63
CA PRO A 141 22.19 12.55 -8.11
C PRO A 141 22.88 11.47 -8.96
N ALA A 142 24.00 11.81 -9.63
CA ALA A 142 24.80 10.85 -10.39
C ALA A 142 25.40 9.74 -9.50
N ASP A 143 25.68 10.03 -8.23
CA ASP A 143 26.24 9.05 -7.29
C ASP A 143 25.21 7.97 -6.89
N ALA A 144 23.90 8.29 -7.00
CA ALA A 144 22.79 7.39 -6.74
C ALA A 144 22.36 6.57 -7.97
N GLU A 145 22.86 6.87 -9.17
CA GLU A 145 22.47 6.16 -10.41
C GLU A 145 22.76 4.66 -10.34
N GLN A 146 23.76 4.24 -9.57
CA GLN A 146 24.06 2.82 -9.32
C GLN A 146 22.92 2.05 -8.64
N TYR A 147 21.96 2.76 -8.03
CA TYR A 147 20.79 2.19 -7.37
C TYR A 147 19.49 2.39 -8.16
N ALA A 148 19.54 2.91 -9.39
CA ALA A 148 18.36 3.20 -10.21
C ALA A 148 17.44 1.97 -10.37
N ASP A 149 18.00 0.79 -10.66
CA ASP A 149 17.20 -0.44 -10.79
C ASP A 149 16.43 -0.80 -9.51
N ILE A 150 17.02 -0.52 -8.34
CA ILE A 150 16.37 -0.75 -7.04
C ILE A 150 15.24 0.27 -6.86
N VAL A 151 15.52 1.54 -7.13
CA VAL A 151 14.53 2.63 -7.04
C VAL A 151 13.34 2.35 -7.96
N ASP A 152 13.59 1.97 -9.22
CA ASP A 152 12.56 1.65 -10.20
C ASP A 152 11.73 0.43 -9.79
N THR A 153 12.32 -0.53 -9.08
CA THR A 153 11.60 -1.69 -8.56
C THR A 153 10.75 -1.34 -7.33
N VAL A 154 11.28 -0.51 -6.43
CA VAL A 154 10.65 -0.17 -5.15
C VAL A 154 9.54 0.85 -5.32
N PHE A 155 9.76 1.85 -6.18
CA PHE A 155 8.80 2.91 -6.49
C PHE A 155 8.30 2.81 -7.93
N ALA A 156 8.18 1.58 -8.42
CA ALA A 156 7.58 1.31 -9.72
C ALA A 156 6.25 2.04 -9.83
N ALA A 157 6.10 2.89 -10.84
CA ALA A 157 4.83 3.52 -11.12
C ALA A 157 3.78 2.41 -11.35
N PRO A 158 2.54 2.57 -10.86
CA PRO A 158 1.48 1.61 -11.14
C PRO A 158 1.32 1.38 -12.64
N ASP A 159 1.01 0.13 -13.03
CA ASP A 159 0.73 -0.20 -14.42
C ASP A 159 -0.50 0.59 -14.90
N GLN A 160 -0.25 1.59 -15.74
CA GLN A 160 -1.29 2.51 -16.24
C GLN A 160 -2.31 1.81 -17.13
N SER A 161 -2.00 0.61 -17.64
CA SER A 161 -2.93 -0.19 -18.44
C SER A 161 -3.99 -0.91 -17.60
N GLN A 162 -3.76 -1.05 -16.29
CA GLN A 162 -4.69 -1.71 -15.39
C GLN A 162 -5.67 -0.70 -14.80
N VAL A 163 -6.96 -1.04 -14.88
CA VAL A 163 -8.00 -0.29 -14.17
C VAL A 163 -7.89 -0.63 -12.67
N PRO A 164 -7.86 0.36 -11.77
CA PRO A 164 -7.73 0.11 -10.34
C PRO A 164 -8.83 -0.81 -9.79
N VAL A 165 -8.48 -1.64 -8.81
CA VAL A 165 -9.44 -2.45 -8.06
C VAL A 165 -9.69 -1.75 -6.72
N GLY A 166 -10.94 -1.72 -6.29
CA GLY A 166 -11.35 -1.14 -5.01
C GLY A 166 -11.47 -2.18 -3.91
N SER A 167 -11.56 -1.71 -2.68
CA SER A 167 -11.97 -2.50 -1.52
C SER A 167 -12.87 -1.67 -0.62
N LEU A 168 -13.97 -2.25 -0.16
CA LEU A 168 -14.84 -1.68 0.86
C LEU A 168 -14.53 -2.37 2.18
N SER A 169 -14.17 -1.59 3.20
CA SER A 169 -13.86 -2.07 4.54
C SER A 169 -14.81 -1.46 5.58
N TYR A 170 -15.31 -2.28 6.50
CA TYR A 170 -16.22 -1.88 7.57
C TYR A 170 -16.13 -2.82 8.77
N LYS A 171 -16.46 -2.30 9.95
CA LYS A 171 -16.32 -3.02 11.22
C LYS A 171 -17.63 -3.20 11.97
N THR A 172 -18.10 -4.44 12.08
CA THR A 172 -19.24 -4.80 12.91
C THR A 172 -18.78 -5.21 14.32
N ASP A 173 -19.73 -5.42 15.23
CA ASP A 173 -19.46 -6.00 16.56
C ASP A 173 -18.84 -7.41 16.49
N GLN A 174 -18.98 -8.09 15.34
CA GLN A 174 -18.56 -9.49 15.17
C GLN A 174 -17.28 -9.65 14.35
N ALA A 175 -16.99 -8.72 13.44
CA ALA A 175 -15.88 -8.84 12.50
C ALA A 175 -15.43 -7.50 11.92
N ASP A 176 -14.15 -7.42 11.58
CA ASP A 176 -13.59 -6.46 10.64
C ASP A 176 -13.65 -7.09 9.24
N THR A 177 -14.37 -6.48 8.31
CA THR A 177 -14.70 -7.06 7.00
C THR A 177 -14.15 -6.18 5.90
N SER A 178 -13.49 -6.80 4.92
CA SER A 178 -13.07 -6.14 3.68
C SER A 178 -13.56 -6.97 2.49
N VAL A 179 -14.21 -6.30 1.53
CA VAL A 179 -14.70 -6.91 0.29
C VAL A 179 -14.10 -6.20 -0.91
N VAL A 180 -13.73 -6.97 -1.93
CA VAL A 180 -13.13 -6.45 -3.16
C VAL A 180 -14.21 -5.88 -4.08
N LEU A 181 -13.96 -4.70 -4.63
CA LEU A 181 -14.79 -4.03 -5.62
C LEU A 181 -14.09 -4.10 -6.98
N ASN A 182 -14.65 -4.86 -7.91
CA ASN A 182 -14.16 -4.88 -9.30
C ASN A 182 -14.93 -3.85 -10.12
N PRO A 183 -14.26 -3.14 -11.06
CA PRO A 183 -14.95 -2.21 -11.92
C PRO A 183 -15.89 -2.99 -12.85
N TYR A 184 -17.15 -2.57 -12.95
CA TYR A 184 -18.11 -3.17 -13.90
C TYR A 184 -18.21 -2.35 -15.19
N GLU A 185 -17.86 -1.07 -15.15
CA GLU A 185 -17.86 -0.14 -16.28
C GLU A 185 -16.62 0.75 -16.18
N PHE A 186 -15.99 1.07 -17.32
CA PHE A 186 -14.90 2.03 -17.39
C PHE A 186 -14.62 2.49 -18.83
N ASP A 187 -14.04 3.69 -18.94
CA ASP A 187 -13.38 4.20 -20.14
C ASP A 187 -11.95 4.61 -19.75
N TRP A 188 -10.96 4.00 -20.40
CA TRP A 188 -9.57 4.03 -19.97
C TRP A 188 -8.62 4.34 -21.12
N GLN A 189 -7.65 5.23 -20.87
CA GLN A 189 -6.64 5.63 -21.84
C GLN A 189 -5.26 5.77 -21.18
N TRP A 190 -4.23 5.19 -21.82
CA TRP A 190 -2.84 5.29 -21.35
C TRP A 190 -1.86 5.42 -22.52
N GLN A 191 -0.62 5.84 -22.22
CA GLN A 191 0.49 5.79 -23.19
C GLN A 191 1.26 4.49 -23.01
N THR A 192 1.58 3.82 -24.12
CA THR A 192 2.51 2.69 -24.13
C THR A 192 3.96 3.18 -24.06
N GLU A 193 4.91 2.28 -23.79
CA GLU A 193 6.35 2.58 -23.78
C GLU A 193 6.83 3.22 -25.10
N ASP A 194 6.21 2.86 -26.23
CA ASP A 194 6.50 3.43 -27.55
C ASP A 194 5.89 4.83 -27.78
N GLY A 195 5.24 5.41 -26.75
CA GLY A 195 4.58 6.72 -26.82
C GLY A 195 3.28 6.72 -27.64
N GLN A 196 2.67 5.56 -27.86
CA GLN A 196 1.38 5.44 -28.52
C GLN A 196 0.25 5.45 -27.50
N THR A 197 -0.89 6.03 -27.90
CA THR A 197 -2.10 6.01 -27.07
C THR A 197 -2.85 4.71 -27.28
N SER A 198 -3.12 3.99 -26.18
CA SER A 198 -3.99 2.82 -26.13
C SER A 198 -5.24 3.13 -25.33
N THR A 199 -6.34 2.43 -25.64
CA THR A 199 -7.61 2.56 -24.94
C THR A 199 -8.21 1.21 -24.58
N SER A 200 -8.99 1.17 -23.51
CA SER A 200 -9.79 0.02 -23.08
C SER A 200 -11.11 0.53 -22.53
N GLN A 201 -12.21 -0.11 -22.91
CA GLN A 201 -13.54 0.29 -22.48
C GLN A 201 -14.37 -0.95 -22.16
N VAL A 202 -15.12 -0.88 -21.06
CA VAL A 202 -16.16 -1.84 -20.72
C VAL A 202 -17.41 -1.04 -20.42
N ASP A 203 -18.50 -1.40 -21.10
CA ASP A 203 -19.84 -0.87 -20.87
C ASP A 203 -20.63 -1.92 -20.08
N GLY A 204 -20.92 -1.63 -18.82
CA GLY A 204 -21.51 -2.56 -17.88
C GLY A 204 -22.60 -1.89 -17.06
N SER A 205 -23.27 -2.66 -16.19
CA SER A 205 -24.26 -2.10 -15.28
C SER A 205 -24.36 -2.95 -14.03
N ALA A 206 -24.58 -2.29 -12.89
CA ALA A 206 -24.77 -2.94 -11.59
C ALA A 206 -26.08 -3.76 -11.54
N ALA A 207 -27.07 -3.42 -12.37
CA ALA A 207 -28.35 -4.12 -12.46
C ALA A 207 -28.82 -4.28 -13.91
N ASP A 208 -29.64 -5.30 -14.16
CA ASP A 208 -30.31 -5.46 -15.46
C ASP A 208 -31.44 -4.42 -15.64
N GLY A 209 -32.01 -4.35 -16.85
CA GLY A 209 -33.12 -3.44 -17.14
C GLY A 209 -34.42 -3.70 -16.35
N ASN A 210 -34.49 -4.76 -15.54
CA ASN A 210 -35.58 -5.06 -14.60
C ASN A 210 -35.19 -4.80 -13.13
N GLY A 211 -34.03 -4.19 -12.89
CA GLY A 211 -33.49 -3.87 -11.59
C GLY A 211 -32.85 -5.05 -10.84
N THR A 212 -32.67 -6.21 -11.48
CA THR A 212 -32.01 -7.36 -10.84
C THR A 212 -30.51 -7.11 -10.80
N LEU A 213 -29.92 -7.19 -9.60
CA LEU A 213 -28.48 -6.98 -9.45
C LEU A 213 -27.67 -8.02 -10.24
N ASN A 214 -26.57 -7.58 -10.84
CA ASN A 214 -25.61 -8.45 -11.49
C ASN A 214 -24.90 -9.34 -10.45
N GLU A 215 -24.63 -10.60 -10.80
CA GLU A 215 -23.98 -11.57 -9.90
C GLU A 215 -22.53 -11.20 -9.52
N THR A 216 -21.91 -10.30 -10.29
CA THR A 216 -20.58 -9.77 -10.02
C THR A 216 -20.58 -8.72 -8.90
N ILE A 217 -21.74 -8.16 -8.54
CA ILE A 217 -21.85 -7.16 -7.48
C ILE A 217 -21.81 -7.86 -6.13
N VAL A 218 -20.90 -7.41 -5.27
CA VAL A 218 -20.64 -8.04 -3.97
C VAL A 218 -21.62 -7.56 -2.89
N ASP A 219 -21.99 -8.46 -1.97
CA ASP A 219 -22.77 -8.11 -0.79
C ASP A 219 -21.91 -7.66 0.40
N ALA A 220 -22.39 -6.63 1.10
CA ALA A 220 -21.89 -6.20 2.40
C ALA A 220 -22.99 -6.40 3.46
N ARG A 221 -22.70 -7.16 4.51
CA ARG A 221 -23.69 -7.56 5.52
C ARG A 221 -23.56 -6.67 6.74
N ILE A 222 -24.50 -5.74 6.89
CA ILE A 222 -24.46 -4.72 7.93
C ILE A 222 -25.81 -4.69 8.67
N PRO A 223 -25.83 -4.84 10.00
CA PRO A 223 -27.09 -4.89 10.76
C PRO A 223 -27.77 -3.51 10.88
N ASN A 224 -27.00 -2.44 10.76
CA ASN A 224 -27.44 -1.05 10.88
C ASN A 224 -26.47 -0.13 10.14
N ALA A 225 -26.81 1.16 10.07
CA ALA A 225 -25.94 2.19 9.52
C ALA A 225 -24.57 2.21 10.21
N ILE A 226 -23.50 2.25 9.43
CA ILE A 226 -22.12 2.05 9.87
C ILE A 226 -21.16 2.88 9.02
N ASP A 227 -20.04 3.29 9.61
CA ASP A 227 -18.96 3.96 8.90
C ASP A 227 -18.14 2.91 8.13
N ALA A 228 -17.86 3.21 6.88
CA ALA A 228 -17.09 2.36 5.98
C ALA A 228 -15.98 3.17 5.30
N PHE A 229 -15.06 2.45 4.67
CA PHE A 229 -13.92 3.01 3.98
C PHE A 229 -13.75 2.33 2.64
N ILE A 230 -13.57 3.13 1.57
CA ILE A 230 -13.24 2.63 0.24
C ILE A 230 -11.81 3.03 -0.08
N ALA A 231 -10.97 2.06 -0.44
CA ALA A 231 -9.61 2.29 -0.90
C ALA A 231 -9.40 1.59 -2.25
N PHE A 232 -8.55 2.16 -3.11
CA PHE A 232 -8.24 1.65 -4.44
C PHE A 232 -6.77 1.29 -4.56
N SER A 233 -6.43 0.38 -5.47
CA SER A 233 -5.04 0.01 -5.75
C SER A 233 -4.20 1.16 -6.32
N VAL A 234 -4.85 2.22 -6.80
CA VAL A 234 -4.26 3.52 -7.17
C VAL A 234 -5.20 4.59 -6.65
N ASN A 235 -4.68 5.67 -6.06
CA ASN A 235 -5.52 6.71 -5.46
C ASN A 235 -6.35 7.44 -6.54
N PRO A 236 -7.67 7.56 -6.36
CA PRO A 236 -8.51 8.34 -7.27
C PRO A 236 -8.26 9.85 -7.08
N THR A 237 -8.52 10.63 -8.13
CA THR A 237 -8.48 12.10 -8.07
C THR A 237 -9.80 12.69 -7.56
N SER A 238 -10.91 11.98 -7.76
CA SER A 238 -12.23 12.32 -7.24
C SER A 238 -13.12 11.08 -7.17
N LEU A 239 -14.16 11.18 -6.36
CA LEU A 239 -15.09 10.09 -6.13
C LEU A 239 -16.51 10.64 -5.93
N GLU A 240 -17.47 10.03 -6.62
CA GLU A 240 -18.90 10.29 -6.52
C GLU A 240 -19.59 8.98 -6.14
N ILE A 241 -20.57 9.03 -5.24
CA ILE A 241 -21.29 7.84 -4.78
C ILE A 241 -22.76 8.14 -4.83
N GLU A 242 -23.51 7.26 -5.49
CA GLU A 242 -24.96 7.24 -5.44
C GLU A 242 -25.44 5.97 -4.77
N ARG A 243 -26.61 6.02 -4.14
CA ARG A 243 -27.30 4.85 -3.62
C ARG A 243 -28.73 4.74 -4.11
N GLN A 244 -29.19 3.52 -4.25
CA GLN A 244 -30.58 3.19 -4.60
C GLN A 244 -31.14 2.15 -3.62
N PRO A 245 -32.40 2.32 -3.17
CA PRO A 245 -33.02 1.38 -2.24
C PRO A 245 -33.27 0.03 -2.91
N LEU A 246 -33.05 -1.04 -2.15
CA LEU A 246 -33.33 -2.40 -2.56
C LEU A 246 -34.74 -2.82 -2.17
N VAL A 247 -35.45 -3.44 -3.10
CA VAL A 247 -36.75 -4.07 -2.87
C VAL A 247 -36.56 -5.49 -2.38
N LYS A 248 -37.14 -5.83 -1.22
CA LYS A 248 -37.12 -7.19 -0.68
C LYS A 248 -38.09 -8.08 -1.48
N GLY A 249 -37.55 -9.14 -2.08
CA GLY A 249 -38.29 -10.15 -2.85
C GLY A 249 -37.54 -11.49 -2.88
N GLU A 250 -37.92 -12.40 -3.80
CA GLU A 250 -37.16 -13.66 -4.01
C GLU A 250 -35.74 -13.41 -4.53
N THR A 251 -35.54 -12.30 -5.24
CA THR A 251 -34.22 -11.80 -5.67
C THR A 251 -34.04 -10.35 -5.22
N THR A 252 -32.80 -9.98 -4.89
CA THR A 252 -32.43 -8.61 -4.56
C THR A 252 -32.53 -7.75 -5.81
N LYS A 253 -33.31 -6.66 -5.74
CA LYS A 253 -33.51 -5.74 -6.86
C LYS A 253 -33.44 -4.30 -6.40
N ILE A 254 -32.96 -3.40 -7.27
CA ILE A 254 -33.17 -1.96 -7.09
C ILE A 254 -34.65 -1.62 -7.28
N ASP A 255 -35.14 -0.60 -6.60
CA ASP A 255 -36.46 -0.03 -6.87
C ASP A 255 -36.42 0.75 -8.19
N PRO A 256 -37.07 0.28 -9.27
CA PRO A 256 -37.03 0.95 -10.56
C PRO A 256 -37.80 2.28 -10.58
N GLN A 257 -38.44 2.67 -9.47
CA GLN A 257 -39.12 3.95 -9.30
C GLN A 257 -38.36 4.91 -8.37
N SER A 258 -37.25 4.47 -7.78
CA SER A 258 -36.39 5.35 -7.00
C SER A 258 -35.40 6.04 -7.91
N ASP A 259 -35.26 7.36 -7.72
CA ASP A 259 -34.09 8.07 -8.20
C ASP A 259 -32.89 7.72 -7.30
N GLY A 260 -31.67 7.86 -7.84
CA GLY A 260 -30.43 7.74 -7.06
C GLY A 260 -30.33 8.88 -6.04
N GLU A 261 -29.74 8.58 -4.88
CA GLU A 261 -29.42 9.57 -3.85
C GLU A 261 -27.90 9.69 -3.70
N ASP A 262 -27.38 10.93 -3.76
CA ASP A 262 -25.98 11.22 -3.47
C ASP A 262 -25.61 10.81 -2.05
N VAL A 263 -24.54 10.04 -1.91
CA VAL A 263 -23.97 9.64 -0.62
C VAL A 263 -22.76 10.53 -0.32
N PRO A 264 -22.79 11.30 0.78
CA PRO A 264 -21.63 12.11 1.15
C PRO A 264 -20.46 11.21 1.52
N CYS A 265 -19.30 11.49 0.94
CA CYS A 265 -18.03 10.87 1.29
C CYS A 265 -16.95 11.94 1.51
N THR A 266 -15.89 11.56 2.23
CA THR A 266 -14.69 12.39 2.41
C THR A 266 -13.50 11.60 1.90
N LEU A 267 -12.87 12.07 0.82
CA LEU A 267 -11.64 11.50 0.28
C LEU A 267 -10.44 12.06 1.06
N GLY A 268 -9.69 11.18 1.72
CA GLY A 268 -8.45 11.51 2.41
C GLY A 268 -7.28 11.73 1.45
N ASP A 269 -6.22 12.37 1.94
CA ASP A 269 -4.98 12.58 1.17
C ASP A 269 -4.30 11.24 0.81
N ASP A 270 -4.56 10.20 1.61
CA ASP A 270 -4.13 8.82 1.37
C ASP A 270 -4.92 8.09 0.27
N GLY A 271 -5.93 8.74 -0.32
CA GLY A 271 -6.81 8.16 -1.33
C GLY A 271 -7.95 7.29 -0.78
N THR A 272 -8.07 7.16 0.55
CA THR A 272 -9.16 6.43 1.19
C THR A 272 -10.38 7.31 1.33
N ALA A 273 -11.54 6.86 0.85
CA ALA A 273 -12.82 7.55 1.02
C ALA A 273 -13.57 7.03 2.25
N ALA A 274 -13.85 7.91 3.21
CA ALA A 274 -14.73 7.62 4.34
C ALA A 274 -16.18 7.96 3.98
N LEU A 275 -17.10 7.04 4.25
CA LEU A 275 -18.54 7.21 3.99
C LEU A 275 -19.37 6.51 5.07
N ARG A 276 -20.67 6.81 5.09
CA ARG A 276 -21.64 6.10 5.93
C ARG A 276 -22.57 5.27 5.06
N ILE A 277 -22.60 3.96 5.29
CA ILE A 277 -23.46 3.02 4.57
C ILE A 277 -24.61 2.55 5.46
N GLU A 278 -25.76 2.35 4.84
CA GLU A 278 -27.02 1.88 5.44
C GLU A 278 -27.48 0.58 4.77
N PRO A 279 -28.12 -0.33 5.51
CA PRO A 279 -28.58 -1.61 4.96
C PRO A 279 -29.71 -1.46 3.95
N ASN A 280 -29.78 -2.38 3.00
CA ASN A 280 -30.81 -2.48 1.95
C ASN A 280 -30.69 -1.41 0.86
N TYR A 281 -29.45 -1.06 0.49
CA TYR A 281 -29.14 -0.17 -0.62
C TYR A 281 -28.09 -0.79 -1.56
N LEU A 282 -28.24 -0.57 -2.85
CA LEU A 282 -27.15 -0.61 -3.82
C LEU A 282 -26.36 0.69 -3.71
N TYR A 283 -25.04 0.61 -3.73
CA TYR A 283 -24.13 1.75 -3.84
C TYR A 283 -23.36 1.62 -5.14
N GLU A 284 -23.40 2.67 -5.95
CA GLU A 284 -22.61 2.83 -7.17
C GLU A 284 -21.56 3.91 -6.89
N VAL A 285 -20.30 3.54 -7.12
CA VAL A 285 -19.13 4.34 -6.79
C VAL A 285 -18.43 4.65 -8.10
N LYS A 286 -18.49 5.92 -8.50
CA LYS A 286 -17.79 6.44 -9.66
C LYS A 286 -16.48 7.07 -9.22
N ALA A 287 -15.37 6.49 -9.66
CA ALA A 287 -14.03 6.98 -9.34
C ALA A 287 -13.34 7.52 -10.59
N THR A 288 -12.71 8.69 -10.46
CA THR A 288 -11.91 9.32 -11.52
C THR A 288 -10.43 9.11 -11.22
N PHE A 289 -9.67 8.77 -12.25
CA PHE A 289 -8.23 8.55 -12.21
C PHE A 289 -7.54 9.35 -13.32
N PRO A 290 -6.21 9.48 -13.31
CA PRO A 290 -5.49 10.18 -14.38
C PRO A 290 -5.72 9.60 -15.78
N GLN A 291 -6.00 8.29 -15.88
CA GLN A 291 -6.20 7.57 -17.14
C GLN A 291 -7.66 7.52 -17.61
N GLY A 292 -8.63 7.82 -16.76
CA GLY A 292 -10.04 7.67 -17.09
C GLY A 292 -10.97 7.54 -15.89
N GLU A 293 -12.19 7.06 -16.15
CA GLU A 293 -13.23 6.85 -15.14
C GLU A 293 -13.56 5.36 -15.05
N ALA A 294 -13.86 4.89 -13.85
CA ALA A 294 -14.33 3.54 -13.60
C ALA A 294 -15.46 3.55 -12.56
N GLU A 295 -16.44 2.67 -12.75
CA GLU A 295 -17.56 2.50 -11.85
C GLU A 295 -17.52 1.11 -11.17
N TYR A 296 -17.84 1.14 -9.88
CA TYR A 296 -17.81 -0.01 -8.99
C TYR A 296 -19.14 -0.05 -8.25
N ALA A 297 -19.58 -1.24 -7.86
CA ALA A 297 -20.80 -1.34 -7.05
C ALA A 297 -20.69 -2.41 -5.97
N PHE A 298 -21.43 -2.19 -4.90
CA PHE A 298 -21.72 -3.15 -3.86
C PHE A 298 -23.14 -2.92 -3.36
N TYR A 299 -23.76 -3.94 -2.79
CA TYR A 299 -25.05 -3.80 -2.16
C TYR A 299 -25.00 -4.24 -0.71
N THR A 300 -25.86 -3.63 0.10
CA THR A 300 -25.89 -3.85 1.54
C THR A 300 -27.15 -4.61 1.93
N ILE A 301 -27.02 -5.56 2.84
CA ILE A 301 -28.14 -6.31 3.41
C ILE A 301 -28.00 -6.42 4.93
N SER A 302 -29.15 -6.46 5.60
CA SER A 302 -29.26 -6.68 7.05
C SER A 302 -29.31 -8.15 7.42
#